data_AF-A0A3D4C2Y1-F1
#
_entry.id   AF-A0A3D4C2Y1-F1
#
_cell.length_a   1.000
_cell.length_b   1.000
_cell.length_c   1.000
_cell.angle_alpha   90.00
_cell.angle_beta   90.00
_cell.angle_gamma   90.00
#
_symmetry.space_group_name_H-M   'P 1'
#
loop_
_entity.id
_entity.type
_entity.pdbx_description
1 polymer ?
#
loop_
_entity_poly.entity_id
_entity_poly.type
_entity_poly.pdbx_seq_one_letter_code
_entity_poly.pdbx_strand_id
1 'polypeptide(L)'
;MRGLDSFDIDIKQCWVELEEFENLLRNNRELNERKDILPFFKERLHLSACIGLYPSDNLCNQIKHEFTLSGEFRADLVVGDSVNNIYCFIEFEDATKNSIFVNKKGKTTSEWSPRFEHGFSQIIDWFWRIDDYKNTAQFRSIFGSENIEYLGIIVIGRDEFLSELEKARLKWYLNRVVVDSRKVICKTFDQLARDTRNRLSRYPKIL
;
A
#
# COMPACT_ATOMS: atom_id res chain seq x y z
N MET A 1 -21.93 5.39 -6.22
CA MET A 1 -20.76 5.28 -5.33
C MET A 1 -20.21 6.67 -5.12
N ARG A 2 -19.81 7.08 -3.90
CA ARG A 2 -19.05 8.33 -3.74
C ARG A 2 -17.62 8.07 -4.21
N GLY A 3 -17.06 8.97 -5.01
CA GLY A 3 -15.65 8.98 -5.39
C GLY A 3 -14.72 9.14 -4.18
N LEU A 4 -13.46 9.46 -4.44
CA LEU A 4 -12.47 9.74 -3.39
C LEU A 4 -12.73 11.12 -2.78
N ASP A 5 -12.35 11.29 -1.52
CA ASP A 5 -12.49 12.56 -0.81
C ASP A 5 -11.30 13.47 -1.15
N SER A 6 -11.55 14.76 -1.41
CA SER A 6 -10.48 15.73 -1.59
C SER A 6 -9.64 15.86 -0.33
N PHE A 7 -8.32 15.97 -0.50
CA PHE A 7 -7.38 16.04 0.59
C PHE A 7 -6.23 16.98 0.25
N ASP A 8 -5.70 17.68 1.26
CA ASP A 8 -4.51 18.52 1.12
C ASP A 8 -3.46 18.04 2.13
N ILE A 9 -2.30 17.64 1.62
CA ILE A 9 -1.28 16.99 2.42
C ILE A 9 -0.43 18.02 3.17
N ASP A 10 -0.61 18.09 4.49
CA ASP A 10 0.34 18.77 5.37
C ASP A 10 1.60 17.93 5.60
N ILE A 11 2.72 18.40 5.02
CA ILE A 11 4.04 17.76 5.13
C ILE A 11 4.58 17.80 6.57
N LYS A 12 4.30 18.86 7.35
CA LYS A 12 4.75 18.93 8.75
C LYS A 12 4.01 17.89 9.58
N GLN A 13 2.70 17.77 9.40
CA GLN A 13 1.90 16.75 10.07
C GLN A 13 2.33 15.34 9.64
N CYS A 14 2.66 15.13 8.37
CA CYS A 14 3.17 13.84 7.89
C CYS A 14 4.48 13.42 8.58
N TRP A 15 5.38 14.36 8.93
CA TRP A 15 6.57 14.06 9.71
C TRP A 15 6.23 13.56 11.12
N VAL A 16 5.28 14.21 11.79
CA VAL A 16 4.80 13.80 13.13
C VAL A 16 4.22 12.39 13.07
N GLU A 17 3.34 12.13 12.10
CA GLU A 17 2.69 10.83 11.94
C GLU A 17 3.68 9.72 11.55
N LEU A 18 4.72 10.06 10.77
CA LEU A 18 5.80 9.13 10.47
C LEU A 18 6.61 8.78 11.73
N GLU A 19 6.89 9.73 12.62
CA GLU A 19 7.57 9.45 13.88
C GLU A 19 6.73 8.55 14.79
N GLU A 20 5.42 8.76 14.84
CA GLU A 20 4.48 7.88 15.54
C GLU A 20 4.48 6.47 14.93
N PHE A 21 4.52 6.36 13.60
CA PHE A 21 4.58 5.06 12.92
C PHE A 21 5.88 4.32 13.23
N GLU A 22 7.02 5.02 13.19
CA GLU A 22 8.29 4.43 13.60
C GLU A 22 8.31 4.02 15.07
N ASN A 23 7.67 4.80 15.95
CA ASN A 23 7.47 4.42 17.36
C ASN A 23 6.62 3.16 17.48
N LEU A 24 5.53 3.04 16.73
CA LEU A 24 4.70 1.83 16.68
C LEU A 24 5.54 0.60 16.29
N LEU A 25 6.36 0.72 15.25
CA LEU A 25 7.25 -0.35 14.77
C LEU A 25 8.38 -0.69 15.76
N ARG A 26 8.90 0.29 16.50
CA ARG A 26 9.93 0.07 17.53
C ARG A 26 9.37 -0.62 18.77
N ASN A 27 8.16 -0.24 19.18
CA ASN A 27 7.56 -0.72 20.43
C ASN A 27 6.87 -2.07 20.28
N ASN A 28 6.58 -2.48 19.04
CA ASN A 28 5.88 -3.73 18.75
C ASN A 28 6.68 -4.57 17.77
N ARG A 29 6.96 -5.80 18.16
CA ARG A 29 7.65 -6.75 17.30
C ARG A 29 6.73 -7.29 16.20
N GLU A 30 5.50 -7.61 16.57
CA GLU A 30 4.45 -8.03 15.64
C GLU A 30 3.26 -7.06 15.73
N LEU A 31 2.60 -6.83 14.59
CA LEU A 31 1.39 -6.00 14.50
C LEU A 31 0.27 -6.79 13.82
N ASN A 32 -0.93 -6.73 14.38
CA ASN A 32 -2.12 -7.27 13.78
C ASN A 32 -2.78 -6.24 12.85
N GLU A 33 -3.19 -6.70 11.67
CA GLU A 33 -3.87 -5.93 10.65
C GLU A 33 -5.03 -5.08 11.22
N ARG A 34 -6.02 -5.72 11.85
CA ARG A 34 -7.26 -5.06 12.29
C ARG A 34 -7.14 -4.26 13.59
N LYS A 35 -6.23 -4.67 14.47
CA LYS A 35 -6.08 -4.04 15.79
C LYS A 35 -5.09 -2.89 15.78
N ASP A 36 -4.02 -3.01 15.00
CA ASP A 36 -2.89 -2.10 15.10
C ASP A 36 -2.70 -1.31 13.80
N ILE A 37 -2.79 -1.96 12.63
CA ILE A 37 -2.40 -1.35 11.35
C ILE A 37 -3.52 -0.51 10.74
N LEU A 38 -4.69 -1.11 10.49
CA LEU A 38 -5.80 -0.40 9.86
C LEU A 38 -6.28 0.80 10.69
N PRO A 39 -6.46 0.70 12.03
CA PRO A 39 -6.82 1.86 12.83
C PRO A 39 -5.75 2.96 12.79
N PHE A 40 -4.46 2.59 12.86
CA PHE A 40 -3.37 3.55 12.82
C PHE A 40 -3.38 4.39 11.54
N PHE A 41 -3.43 3.76 10.36
CA PHE A 41 -3.43 4.51 9.10
C PHE A 41 -4.74 5.28 8.89
N LYS A 42 -5.88 4.78 9.38
CA LYS A 42 -7.17 5.49 9.29
C LYS A 42 -7.19 6.79 10.08
N GLU A 43 -6.47 6.86 11.20
CA GLU A 43 -6.35 8.07 12.01
C GLU A 43 -5.28 9.03 11.49
N ARG A 44 -4.27 8.53 10.77
CA ARG A 44 -3.08 9.29 10.32
C ARG A 44 -3.12 9.58 8.83
N LEU A 45 -4.05 10.46 8.44
CA LEU A 45 -4.39 10.74 7.05
C LEU A 45 -3.23 11.34 6.24
N HIS A 46 -2.34 12.12 6.87
CA HIS A 46 -1.23 12.75 6.16
C HIS A 46 -0.16 11.73 5.79
N LEU A 47 0.16 10.83 6.71
CA LEU A 47 1.01 9.68 6.44
C LEU A 47 0.35 8.74 5.42
N SER A 48 -0.95 8.45 5.57
CA SER A 48 -1.70 7.63 4.61
C SER A 48 -1.69 8.22 3.19
N ALA A 49 -1.86 9.53 3.04
CA ALA A 49 -1.69 10.18 1.74
C ALA A 49 -0.24 10.06 1.25
N CYS A 50 0.76 10.31 2.11
CA CYS A 50 2.17 10.30 1.74
C CYS A 50 2.66 8.92 1.26
N ILE A 51 2.15 7.83 1.83
CA ILE A 51 2.53 6.50 1.35
C ILE A 51 2.02 6.23 -0.07
N GLY A 52 1.00 6.94 -0.54
CA GLY A 52 0.51 6.92 -1.93
C GLY A 52 1.48 7.49 -2.96
N LEU A 53 2.56 8.18 -2.55
CA LEU A 53 3.59 8.80 -3.42
C LEU A 53 4.57 7.79 -4.05
N TYR A 54 4.15 6.55 -4.34
CA TYR A 54 4.99 5.58 -5.06
C TYR A 54 5.00 5.77 -6.59
N PRO A 55 3.89 6.13 -7.26
CA PRO A 55 3.97 6.69 -8.60
C PRO A 55 4.76 8.00 -8.54
N SER A 56 5.63 8.25 -9.52
CA SER A 56 6.22 9.58 -9.71
C SER A 56 5.10 10.59 -9.95
N ASP A 57 5.25 11.80 -9.40
CA ASP A 57 4.38 12.96 -9.69
C ASP A 57 2.93 12.89 -9.18
N ASN A 58 2.58 11.92 -8.31
CA ASN A 58 1.26 11.88 -7.67
C ASN A 58 1.10 13.05 -6.68
N LEU A 59 0.13 13.94 -6.91
CA LEU A 59 -0.16 15.08 -6.02
C LEU A 59 -0.81 14.69 -4.68
N CYS A 60 -1.35 13.48 -4.56
CA CYS A 60 -2.05 12.99 -3.36
C CYS A 60 -3.19 13.92 -2.90
N ASN A 61 -3.92 14.49 -3.86
CA ASN A 61 -5.01 15.44 -3.61
C ASN A 61 -6.38 14.76 -3.35
N GLN A 62 -6.38 13.43 -3.34
CA GLN A 62 -7.52 12.60 -3.03
C GLN A 62 -7.13 11.42 -2.14
N ILE A 63 -8.00 11.06 -1.20
CA ILE A 63 -7.80 9.93 -0.31
C ILE A 63 -9.12 9.23 -0.01
N LYS A 64 -9.07 7.92 0.20
CA LYS A 64 -10.20 7.17 0.74
C LYS A 64 -9.75 5.88 1.41
N HIS A 65 -10.12 5.71 2.68
CA HIS A 65 -10.00 4.42 3.37
C HIS A 65 -11.17 3.51 3.03
N GLU A 66 -10.92 2.20 3.05
CA GLU A 66 -11.93 1.15 2.82
C GLU A 66 -12.71 1.38 1.50
N PHE A 67 -11.99 1.82 0.47
CA PHE A 67 -12.56 2.17 -0.83
C PHE A 67 -13.08 0.92 -1.53
N THR A 68 -14.38 0.89 -1.78
CA THR A 68 -14.99 -0.22 -2.51
C THR A 68 -14.97 0.03 -4.01
N LEU A 69 -14.47 -0.93 -4.78
CA LEU A 69 -14.51 -1.00 -6.23
C LEU A 69 -15.79 -1.73 -6.65
N SER A 70 -16.72 -0.97 -7.23
CA SER A 70 -18.00 -1.50 -7.77
C SER A 70 -18.85 -2.33 -6.80
N GLY A 71 -18.64 -2.18 -5.49
CA GLY A 71 -19.44 -2.83 -4.44
C GLY A 71 -18.92 -4.20 -4.00
N GLU A 72 -17.87 -4.72 -4.63
CA GLU A 72 -17.43 -6.12 -4.48
C GLU A 72 -16.07 -6.24 -3.81
N PHE A 73 -15.08 -5.48 -4.30
CA PHE A 73 -13.72 -5.50 -3.77
C PHE A 73 -13.46 -4.25 -2.97
N ARG A 74 -12.66 -4.35 -1.91
CA ARG A 74 -12.39 -3.22 -1.02
C ARG A 74 -10.89 -3.09 -0.83
N ALA A 75 -10.32 -1.98 -1.28
CA ALA A 75 -8.97 -1.60 -0.93
C ALA A 75 -8.97 -0.93 0.45
N ASP A 76 -7.98 -1.22 1.28
CA ASP A 76 -7.85 -0.58 2.59
C ASP A 76 -7.62 0.93 2.47
N LEU A 77 -6.88 1.34 1.45
CA LEU A 77 -6.58 2.73 1.17
C LEU A 77 -6.40 2.96 -0.34
N VAL A 78 -6.97 4.05 -0.84
CA VAL A 78 -6.67 4.60 -2.15
C VAL A 78 -6.24 6.05 -2.00
N VAL A 79 -5.11 6.38 -2.62
CA VAL A 79 -4.60 7.76 -2.73
C VAL A 79 -4.57 8.14 -4.20
N GLY A 80 -5.15 9.28 -4.53
CA GLY A 80 -5.34 9.72 -5.90
C GLY A 80 -4.73 11.09 -6.18
N ASP A 81 -4.46 11.28 -7.46
CA ASP A 81 -4.22 12.56 -8.10
C ASP A 81 -5.29 12.74 -9.17
N SER A 82 -6.28 13.57 -8.87
CA SER A 82 -7.39 13.85 -9.79
C SER A 82 -6.99 14.73 -10.98
N VAL A 83 -5.83 15.37 -10.94
CA VAL A 83 -5.35 16.25 -12.02
C VAL A 83 -4.62 15.41 -13.08
N ASN A 84 -3.73 14.53 -12.64
CA ASN A 84 -2.95 13.66 -13.51
C ASN A 84 -3.61 12.29 -13.75
N ASN A 85 -4.73 12.01 -13.09
CA ASN A 85 -5.44 10.73 -13.14
C ASN A 85 -4.58 9.54 -12.69
N ILE A 86 -3.79 9.72 -11.63
CA ILE A 86 -2.89 8.70 -11.09
C ILE A 86 -3.44 8.21 -9.74
N TYR A 87 -3.60 6.90 -9.57
CA TYR A 87 -4.19 6.32 -8.37
C TYR A 87 -3.35 5.16 -7.81
N CYS A 88 -3.10 5.20 -6.51
CA CYS A 88 -2.38 4.18 -5.77
C CYS A 88 -3.35 3.41 -4.88
N PHE A 89 -3.52 2.11 -5.15
CA PHE A 89 -4.31 1.20 -4.34
C PHE A 89 -3.40 0.46 -3.37
N ILE A 90 -3.77 0.42 -2.09
CA ILE A 90 -2.93 -0.10 -1.02
C ILE A 90 -3.72 -1.15 -0.22
N GLU A 91 -3.15 -2.34 -0.11
CA GLU A 91 -3.57 -3.41 0.80
C GLU A 91 -2.61 -3.48 1.98
N PHE A 92 -3.16 -3.46 3.19
CA PHE A 92 -2.39 -3.70 4.40
C PHE A 92 -2.64 -5.11 4.91
N GLU A 93 -1.57 -5.85 5.15
CA GLU A 93 -1.61 -7.13 5.82
C GLU A 93 -0.89 -7.06 7.17
N ASP A 94 -0.91 -8.14 7.94
CA ASP A 94 -0.26 -8.17 9.25
C ASP A 94 1.29 -8.08 9.17
N ALA A 95 1.91 -7.67 10.29
CA ALA A 95 3.36 -7.53 10.43
C ALA A 95 3.91 -8.59 11.39
N THR A 96 3.70 -9.87 11.09
CA THR A 96 4.11 -11.01 11.92
C THR A 96 5.26 -11.79 11.30
N LYS A 97 5.86 -12.70 12.08
CA LYS A 97 6.93 -13.59 11.60
C LYS A 97 6.55 -14.41 10.37
N ASN A 98 5.26 -14.76 10.24
CA ASN A 98 4.77 -15.67 9.20
C ASN A 98 4.02 -14.94 8.08
N SER A 99 4.05 -13.59 8.06
CA SER A 99 3.26 -12.80 7.11
C SER A 99 3.71 -12.98 5.67
N ILE A 100 5.02 -13.13 5.39
CA ILE A 100 5.52 -13.26 4.01
C ILE A 100 5.88 -14.72 3.69
N PHE A 101 6.61 -15.37 4.60
CA PHE A 101 7.06 -16.74 4.43
C PHE A 101 6.67 -17.60 5.62
N VAL A 102 6.41 -18.88 5.37
CA VAL A 102 6.16 -19.91 6.40
C VAL A 102 7.14 -21.06 6.24
N ASN A 103 7.63 -21.57 7.37
CA ASN A 103 8.47 -22.76 7.39
C ASN A 103 7.60 -23.99 7.63
N LYS A 104 7.62 -24.92 6.68
CA LYS A 104 6.99 -26.24 6.85
C LYS A 104 7.98 -27.23 7.45
N LYS A 105 7.48 -28.07 8.37
CA LYS A 105 8.27 -29.13 9.01
C LYS A 105 8.88 -30.03 7.92
N GLY A 106 10.19 -30.25 8.00
CA GLY A 106 10.92 -31.11 7.06
C GLY A 106 11.33 -30.45 5.74
N LYS A 107 11.10 -29.14 5.56
CA LYS A 107 11.61 -28.38 4.42
C LYS A 107 12.71 -27.42 4.86
N THR A 108 13.76 -27.31 4.05
CA THR A 108 14.88 -26.38 4.26
C THR A 108 14.58 -24.98 3.72
N THR A 109 13.68 -24.88 2.75
CA THR A 109 13.26 -23.62 2.12
C THR A 109 11.87 -23.24 2.60
N SER A 110 11.70 -21.96 2.94
CA SER A 110 10.40 -21.40 3.32
C SER A 110 9.46 -21.27 2.11
N GLU A 111 8.16 -21.39 2.35
CA GLU A 111 7.12 -21.22 1.35
C GLU A 111 6.48 -19.84 1.50
N TRP A 112 5.89 -19.31 0.42
CA TRP A 112 5.05 -18.12 0.52
C TRP A 112 3.91 -18.40 1.50
N SER A 113 3.61 -17.43 2.36
CA SER A 113 2.52 -17.58 3.30
C SER A 113 1.17 -17.46 2.58
N PRO A 114 0.11 -18.12 3.08
CA PRO A 114 -1.25 -17.88 2.59
C PRO A 114 -1.68 -16.42 2.69
N ARG A 115 -1.14 -15.70 3.69
CA ARG A 115 -1.40 -14.29 3.94
C ARG A 115 -0.84 -13.41 2.81
N PHE A 116 0.40 -13.65 2.39
CA PHE A 116 1.02 -12.95 1.26
C PHE A 116 0.28 -13.25 -0.04
N GLU A 117 -0.05 -14.52 -0.29
CA GLU A 117 -0.80 -14.92 -1.50
C GLU A 117 -2.20 -14.30 -1.52
N HIS A 118 -2.86 -14.20 -0.37
CA HIS A 118 -4.17 -13.57 -0.25
C HIS A 118 -4.12 -12.07 -0.57
N GLY A 119 -3.27 -11.28 0.11
CA GLY A 119 -3.15 -9.85 -0.17
C GLY A 119 -2.72 -9.57 -1.62
N PHE A 120 -1.86 -10.42 -2.20
CA PHE A 120 -1.49 -10.31 -3.61
C PHE A 120 -2.68 -10.60 -4.54
N SER A 121 -3.50 -11.61 -4.23
CA SER A 121 -4.71 -11.93 -5.01
C SER A 121 -5.73 -10.79 -5.01
N GLN A 122 -5.88 -10.06 -3.90
CA GLN A 122 -6.76 -8.88 -3.86
C GLN A 122 -6.33 -7.80 -4.86
N ILE A 123 -5.03 -7.54 -5.00
CA ILE A 123 -4.51 -6.57 -5.97
C ILE A 123 -4.82 -7.04 -7.41
N ILE A 124 -4.67 -8.33 -7.71
CA ILE A 124 -5.04 -8.88 -9.01
C ILE A 124 -6.52 -8.65 -9.29
N ASP A 125 -7.37 -8.95 -8.30
CA ASP A 125 -8.82 -8.77 -8.43
C ASP A 125 -9.21 -7.31 -8.68
N TRP A 126 -8.53 -6.37 -8.00
CA TRP A 126 -8.73 -4.93 -8.25
C TRP A 126 -8.34 -4.54 -9.67
N PHE A 127 -7.20 -5.03 -10.17
CA PHE A 127 -6.73 -4.71 -11.52
C PHE A 127 -7.69 -5.26 -12.58
N TRP A 128 -8.10 -6.52 -12.42
CA TRP A 128 -9.12 -7.13 -13.29
C TRP A 128 -10.41 -6.32 -13.27
N ARG A 129 -10.87 -5.92 -12.07
CA ARG A 129 -12.10 -5.15 -11.95
C ARG A 129 -11.95 -3.80 -12.64
N ILE A 130 -10.87 -3.05 -12.37
CA ILE A 130 -10.60 -1.75 -13.01
C ILE A 130 -10.65 -1.89 -14.54
N ASP A 131 -10.04 -2.92 -15.11
CA ASP A 131 -10.06 -3.17 -16.55
C ASP A 131 -11.48 -3.44 -17.09
N ASP A 132 -12.26 -4.24 -16.37
CA ASP A 132 -13.64 -4.60 -16.72
C ASP A 132 -14.59 -3.39 -16.74
N TYR A 133 -14.53 -2.50 -15.74
CA TYR A 133 -15.47 -1.38 -15.64
C TYR A 133 -14.97 -0.04 -16.20
N LYS A 134 -13.75 0.06 -16.75
CA LYS A 134 -13.16 1.33 -17.22
C LYS A 134 -14.01 2.13 -18.22
N ASN A 135 -14.81 1.43 -19.04
CA ASN A 135 -15.65 2.07 -20.06
C ASN A 135 -17.03 2.53 -19.54
N THR A 136 -17.33 2.31 -18.26
CA THR A 136 -18.66 2.60 -17.68
C THR A 136 -18.81 4.06 -17.23
N ALA A 137 -20.06 4.53 -17.16
CA ALA A 137 -20.36 5.83 -16.54
C ALA A 137 -20.00 5.85 -15.05
N GLN A 138 -20.05 4.69 -14.38
CA GLN A 138 -19.65 4.56 -12.98
C GLN A 138 -18.16 4.83 -12.79
N PHE A 139 -17.29 4.30 -13.65
CA PHE A 139 -15.86 4.61 -13.63
C PHE A 139 -15.60 6.11 -13.70
N ARG A 140 -16.20 6.78 -14.70
CA ARG A 140 -16.10 8.22 -14.88
C ARG A 140 -16.61 9.00 -13.67
N SER A 141 -17.69 8.54 -13.03
CA SER A 141 -18.23 9.18 -11.82
C SER A 141 -17.31 9.08 -10.60
N ILE A 142 -16.46 8.05 -10.54
CA ILE A 142 -15.53 7.82 -9.44
C ILE A 142 -14.25 8.63 -9.63
N PHE A 143 -13.67 8.55 -10.83
CA PHE A 143 -12.32 9.08 -11.10
C PHE A 143 -12.31 10.41 -11.87
N GLY A 144 -13.48 10.87 -12.36
CA GLY A 144 -13.58 12.09 -13.17
C GLY A 144 -12.93 12.00 -14.56
N SER A 145 -12.46 10.81 -14.96
CA SER A 145 -11.75 10.57 -16.21
C SER A 145 -12.19 9.27 -16.88
N GLU A 146 -11.96 9.16 -18.18
CA GLU A 146 -12.16 7.94 -18.98
C GLU A 146 -11.03 6.93 -18.80
N ASN A 147 -9.84 7.40 -18.40
CA ASN A 147 -8.68 6.56 -18.17
C ASN A 147 -7.92 7.04 -16.93
N ILE A 148 -7.33 6.08 -16.21
CA ILE A 148 -6.44 6.36 -15.08
C ILE A 148 -5.16 5.55 -15.22
N GLU A 149 -4.05 6.14 -14.79
CA GLU A 149 -2.84 5.43 -14.41
C GLU A 149 -3.02 4.90 -12.99
N TYR A 150 -2.62 3.66 -12.75
CA TYR A 150 -2.77 3.08 -11.41
C TYR A 150 -1.71 2.04 -11.08
N LEU A 151 -1.47 1.86 -9.79
CA LEU A 151 -0.64 0.79 -9.26
C LEU A 151 -1.22 0.21 -7.96
N GLY A 152 -0.78 -1.00 -7.64
CA GLY A 152 -1.15 -1.72 -6.42
C GLY A 152 0.06 -1.90 -5.51
N ILE A 153 -0.14 -1.72 -4.22
CA ILE A 153 0.85 -1.93 -3.18
C ILE A 153 0.30 -2.89 -2.14
N ILE A 154 1.07 -3.92 -1.79
CA ILE A 154 0.88 -4.70 -0.57
C ILE A 154 1.92 -4.26 0.46
N VAL A 155 1.45 -3.92 1.67
CA VAL A 155 2.32 -3.62 2.81
C VAL A 155 2.15 -4.73 3.83
N ILE A 156 3.22 -5.50 4.07
CA ILE A 156 3.14 -6.77 4.79
C ILE A 156 4.45 -7.12 5.49
N GLY A 157 4.37 -7.66 6.70
CA GLY A 157 5.54 -8.23 7.40
C GLY A 157 6.58 -7.20 7.86
N ARG A 158 7.64 -7.72 8.49
CA ARG A 158 8.77 -6.94 9.01
C ARG A 158 10.09 -7.45 8.42
N ASP A 159 11.05 -6.54 8.26
CA ASP A 159 12.39 -6.90 7.79
C ASP A 159 13.12 -7.83 8.75
N GLU A 160 12.88 -7.69 10.07
CA GLU A 160 13.53 -8.50 11.11
C GLU A 160 13.19 -10.00 11.02
N PHE A 161 12.07 -10.35 10.37
CA PHE A 161 11.61 -11.73 10.23
C PHE A 161 12.12 -12.42 8.97
N LEU A 162 12.75 -11.67 8.06
CA LEU A 162 13.24 -12.20 6.80
C LEU A 162 14.73 -12.51 6.90
N SER A 163 15.09 -13.74 6.56
CA SER A 163 16.48 -14.08 6.26
C SER A 163 16.97 -13.39 4.99
N GLU A 164 18.29 -13.31 4.78
CA GLU A 164 18.86 -12.75 3.55
C GLU A 164 18.41 -13.49 2.29
N LEU A 165 18.21 -14.80 2.37
CA LEU A 165 17.68 -15.61 1.27
C LEU A 165 16.22 -15.21 0.95
N GLU A 166 15.39 -15.01 1.97
CA GLU A 166 13.99 -14.60 1.80
C GLU A 166 13.88 -13.17 1.26
N LYS A 167 14.74 -12.25 1.72
CA LYS A 167 14.83 -10.90 1.15
C LYS A 167 15.19 -10.95 -0.34
N ALA A 168 16.14 -11.80 -0.71
CA ALA A 168 16.53 -11.99 -2.11
C ALA A 168 15.39 -12.57 -2.96
N ARG A 169 14.65 -13.57 -2.44
CA ARG A 169 13.48 -14.16 -3.10
C ARG A 169 12.34 -13.16 -3.27
N LEU A 170 12.02 -12.42 -2.22
CA LEU A 170 11.02 -11.34 -2.27
C LEU A 170 11.41 -10.30 -3.31
N LYS A 171 12.64 -9.79 -3.26
CA LYS A 171 13.15 -8.84 -4.25
C LYS A 171 13.07 -9.37 -5.69
N TRP A 172 13.37 -10.65 -5.91
CA TRP A 172 13.25 -11.25 -7.24
C TRP A 172 11.79 -11.26 -7.70
N TYR A 173 10.87 -11.74 -6.86
CA TYR A 173 9.44 -11.81 -7.17
C TYR A 173 8.89 -10.43 -7.59
N LEU A 174 9.17 -9.40 -6.80
CA LEU A 174 8.70 -8.03 -7.04
C LEU A 174 9.28 -7.37 -8.28
N ASN A 175 10.47 -7.79 -8.72
CA ASN A 175 11.09 -7.24 -9.92
C ASN A 175 10.66 -7.96 -11.20
N ARG A 176 10.09 -9.18 -11.08
CA ARG A 176 9.81 -10.06 -12.22
C ARG A 176 8.34 -10.29 -12.47
N VAL A 177 7.50 -10.23 -11.44
CA VAL A 177 6.06 -10.43 -11.56
C VAL A 177 5.40 -9.13 -11.98
N VAL A 178 4.57 -9.23 -13.01
CA VAL A 178 3.79 -8.14 -13.61
C VAL A 178 2.37 -8.65 -13.78
N VAL A 179 1.38 -7.82 -13.42
CA VAL A 179 -0.05 -8.12 -13.52
C VAL A 179 -0.69 -7.03 -14.37
N ASP A 180 -1.41 -7.41 -15.42
CA ASP A 180 -1.97 -6.47 -16.41
C ASP A 180 -0.95 -5.41 -16.88
N SER A 181 0.25 -5.88 -17.29
CA SER A 181 1.39 -5.04 -17.69
C SER A 181 1.87 -4.01 -16.65
N ARG A 182 1.43 -4.12 -15.39
CA ARG A 182 1.78 -3.23 -14.27
C ARG A 182 2.54 -3.99 -13.19
N LYS A 183 3.46 -3.29 -12.53
CA LYS A 183 4.15 -3.83 -11.36
C LYS A 183 3.23 -3.76 -10.14
N VAL A 184 3.21 -4.83 -9.37
CA VAL A 184 2.70 -4.80 -8.00
C VAL A 184 3.88 -4.53 -7.07
N ILE A 185 3.75 -3.51 -6.22
CA ILE A 185 4.77 -3.16 -5.24
C ILE A 185 4.48 -3.95 -3.96
N CYS A 186 5.52 -4.52 -3.34
CA CYS A 186 5.42 -5.05 -1.98
C CYS A 186 6.45 -4.36 -1.10
N LYS A 187 6.04 -4.03 0.12
CA LYS A 187 6.90 -3.40 1.12
C LYS A 187 6.66 -4.04 2.48
N THR A 188 7.73 -4.25 3.24
CA THR A 188 7.59 -4.42 4.68
C THR A 188 7.22 -3.09 5.33
N PHE A 189 6.64 -3.13 6.52
CA PHE A 189 6.35 -1.89 7.25
C PHE A 189 7.62 -1.10 7.58
N ASP A 190 8.74 -1.78 7.86
CA ASP A 190 10.04 -1.13 8.06
C ASP A 190 10.53 -0.44 6.79
N GLN A 191 10.37 -1.08 5.63
CA GLN A 191 10.77 -0.46 4.36
C GLN A 191 9.84 0.69 3.98
N LEU A 192 8.54 0.58 4.25
CA LEU A 192 7.59 1.68 4.05
C LEU A 192 7.99 2.90 4.88
N ALA A 193 8.34 2.73 6.15
CA ALA A 193 8.81 3.82 7.02
C ALA A 193 10.07 4.49 6.46
N ARG A 194 11.09 3.70 6.08
CA ARG A 194 12.34 4.22 5.49
C ARG A 194 12.10 4.95 4.16
N ASP A 195 11.34 4.36 3.26
CA ASP A 195 11.03 4.94 1.94
C ASP A 195 10.27 6.27 2.12
N THR A 196 9.35 6.33 3.09
CA THR A 196 8.57 7.54 3.39
C THR A 196 9.45 8.61 4.02
N ARG A 197 10.31 8.27 4.99
CA ARG A 197 11.32 9.19 5.54
C ARG A 197 12.22 9.79 4.46
N ASN A 198 12.70 8.95 3.54
CA ASN A 198 13.56 9.37 2.43
C ASN A 198 12.83 10.26 1.42
N ARG A 199 11.51 10.11 1.27
CA ARG A 199 10.68 11.01 0.45
C ARG A 199 10.49 12.35 1.15
N LEU A 200 10.08 12.32 2.41
CA LEU A 200 9.84 13.53 3.20
C LEU A 200 11.11 14.38 3.38
N SER A 201 12.29 13.78 3.43
CA SER A 201 13.57 14.50 3.54
C SER A 201 13.90 15.38 2.32
N ARG A 202 13.21 15.19 1.19
CA ARG A 202 13.35 16.02 -0.01
C ARG A 202 12.58 17.34 0.09
N TYR A 203 11.60 17.41 1.00
CA TYR A 203 10.91 18.66 1.27
C TYR A 203 11.77 19.51 2.20
N PRO A 204 11.88 20.82 1.95
CA PRO A 204 12.60 21.70 2.88
C PRO A 204 11.97 21.55 4.26
N LYS A 205 12.79 21.34 5.29
CA LYS A 205 12.34 21.40 6.68
C LYS A 205 11.91 22.83 6.94
N ILE A 206 10.63 23.13 6.73
CA ILE A 206 10.04 24.38 7.16
C ILE A 206 9.93 24.27 8.68
N LEU A 207 11.00 24.65 9.38
CA LEU A 207 10.98 24.93 10.81
C LEU A 207 9.96 26.05 11.06
#